data_AF-A0A1Y3BH71-F1
#
_entry.id   AF-A0A1Y3BH71-F1
#
_cell.length_a   1.000
_cell.length_b   1.000
_cell.length_c   1.000
_cell.angle_alpha   90.00
_cell.angle_beta   90.00
_cell.angle_gamma   90.00
#
_symmetry.space_group_name_H-M   'P 1'
#
loop_
_entity.id
_entity.type
_entity.pdbx_description
1 polymer ?
#
loop_
_entity_poly.entity_id
_entity_poly.type
_entity_poly.pdbx_seq_one_letter_code
_entity_poly.pdbx_strand_id
1 'polypeptide(L)'
;MITNFELNKRQLLDRQIFLNLQQEILDKETQLKEFKDKIGSSNITTIREMRIRAERERQAMATQKEMTKTKIMDIVEKIKEIDDEMSNNEEYRNANRNHREKCIDKVISELACEDLDKFYKALDNALTMLHKHKMEDINKLIDQFWRVSYQGNDIDSIQIMVDQGERSASALRRTYHYRVVMIRQ
;
A
#
# COMPACT_ATOMS: atom_id res chain seq x y z
N MET A 1 -118.86 -4.66 -33.14
CA MET A 1 -118.06 -5.58 -33.97
C MET A 1 -116.66 -5.01 -34.12
N ILE A 2 -115.74 -5.39 -33.24
CA ILE A 2 -114.30 -5.23 -33.52
C ILE A 2 -113.93 -6.50 -34.27
N THR A 3 -113.58 -6.38 -35.54
CA THR A 3 -113.34 -7.49 -36.46
C THR A 3 -112.13 -8.30 -36.01
N ASN A 4 -112.27 -9.63 -35.99
CA ASN A 4 -111.28 -10.66 -35.61
C ASN A 4 -109.84 -10.38 -36.14
N PHE A 5 -109.73 -9.69 -37.27
CA PHE A 5 -108.48 -9.24 -37.88
C PHE A 5 -107.63 -8.28 -37.03
N GLU A 6 -108.25 -7.32 -36.31
CA GLU A 6 -107.49 -6.36 -35.48
C GLU A 6 -106.93 -7.01 -34.22
N LEU A 7 -107.66 -7.97 -33.64
CA LEU A 7 -107.20 -8.73 -32.47
C LEU A 7 -106.00 -9.62 -32.83
N ASN A 8 -106.06 -10.29 -33.98
CA ASN A 8 -105.00 -11.18 -34.45
C ASN A 8 -103.72 -10.39 -34.84
N LYS A 9 -103.88 -9.20 -35.45
CA LYS A 9 -102.77 -8.28 -35.73
C LYS A 9 -102.07 -7.81 -34.45
N ARG A 10 -102.85 -7.52 -33.39
CA ARG A 10 -102.31 -7.11 -32.08
C ARG A 10 -101.55 -8.26 -31.40
N GLN A 11 -102.10 -9.47 -31.43
CA GLN A 11 -101.42 -10.66 -30.90
C GLN A 11 -100.12 -11.00 -31.64
N LEU A 12 -100.08 -10.82 -32.96
CA LEU A 12 -98.85 -11.01 -33.74
C LEU A 12 -97.79 -9.95 -33.45
N LEU A 13 -98.20 -8.68 -33.27
CA LEU A 13 -97.30 -7.60 -32.87
C LEU A 13 -96.74 -7.83 -31.45
N ASP A 14 -97.59 -8.20 -30.50
CA ASP A 14 -97.14 -8.53 -29.13
C ASP A 14 -96.19 -9.73 -29.13
N ARG A 15 -96.44 -10.74 -29.97
CA ARG A 15 -95.53 -11.89 -30.14
C ARG A 15 -94.20 -11.48 -30.76
N GLN A 16 -94.20 -10.57 -31.73
CA GLN A 16 -92.98 -10.07 -32.36
C GLN A 16 -92.16 -9.22 -31.37
N ILE A 17 -92.83 -8.40 -30.56
CA ILE A 17 -92.19 -7.63 -29.47
C ILE A 17 -91.60 -8.57 -28.43
N PHE A 18 -92.34 -9.63 -28.05
CA PHE A 18 -91.86 -10.64 -27.10
C PHE A 18 -90.62 -11.37 -27.62
N LEU A 19 -90.62 -11.81 -28.89
CA LEU A 19 -89.46 -12.49 -29.48
C LEU A 19 -88.23 -11.57 -29.58
N ASN A 20 -88.43 -10.30 -29.95
CA ASN A 20 -87.35 -9.31 -29.98
C ASN A 20 -86.78 -9.07 -28.58
N LEU A 21 -87.64 -8.90 -27.57
CA LEU A 21 -87.22 -8.76 -26.17
C LEU A 21 -86.46 -10.01 -25.69
N GLN A 22 -86.91 -11.20 -26.07
CA GLN A 22 -86.26 -12.45 -25.69
C GLN A 22 -84.87 -12.58 -26.32
N GLN A 23 -84.72 -12.13 -27.57
CA GLN A 23 -83.44 -12.10 -28.28
C GLN A 23 -82.49 -11.05 -27.69
N GLU A 24 -83.02 -9.87 -27.33
CA GLU A 24 -82.25 -8.80 -26.69
C GLU A 24 -81.79 -9.20 -25.28
N ILE A 25 -82.61 -9.94 -24.51
CA ILE A 25 -82.23 -10.50 -23.22
C ILE A 25 -81.09 -11.52 -23.40
N LEU A 26 -81.17 -12.40 -24.40
CA LEU A 26 -80.12 -13.39 -24.67
C LEU A 26 -78.79 -12.72 -25.06
N ASP A 27 -78.85 -11.67 -25.88
CA ASP A 27 -77.68 -10.89 -26.28
C ASP A 27 -77.06 -10.13 -25.09
N LYS A 28 -77.89 -9.62 -24.18
CA LYS A 28 -77.41 -8.97 -22.95
C LYS A 28 -76.83 -9.97 -21.96
N GLU A 29 -77.39 -11.17 -21.84
CA GLU A 29 -76.87 -12.23 -20.98
C GLU A 29 -75.54 -12.78 -21.48
N THR A 30 -75.39 -12.95 -22.80
CA THR A 30 -74.11 -13.36 -23.42
C THR A 30 -73.03 -12.29 -23.25
N GLN A 31 -73.36 -11.01 -23.46
CA GLN A 31 -72.46 -9.89 -23.16
C GLN A 31 -72.07 -9.86 -21.67
N LEU A 32 -73.01 -10.08 -20.75
CA LEU A 32 -72.74 -10.14 -19.32
C LEU A 32 -71.78 -11.29 -18.95
N LYS A 33 -71.92 -12.44 -19.61
CA LYS A 33 -71.03 -13.59 -19.45
C LYS A 33 -69.62 -13.28 -19.94
N GLU A 34 -69.49 -12.72 -21.15
CA GLU A 34 -68.18 -12.32 -21.69
C GLU A 34 -67.49 -11.25 -20.83
N PHE A 35 -68.24 -10.27 -20.33
CA PHE A 35 -67.69 -9.24 -19.44
C PHE A 35 -67.27 -9.84 -18.08
N LYS A 36 -68.05 -10.78 -17.52
CA LYS A 36 -67.67 -11.49 -16.28
C LYS A 36 -66.38 -12.29 -16.46
N ASP A 37 -66.24 -13.00 -17.58
CA ASP A 37 -65.06 -13.82 -17.84
C ASP A 37 -63.79 -12.97 -18.07
N LYS A 38 -63.91 -11.85 -18.77
CA LYS A 38 -62.82 -10.87 -18.96
C LYS A 38 -62.38 -10.20 -17.66
N ILE A 39 -63.33 -9.82 -16.80
CA ILE A 39 -63.04 -9.11 -15.54
C ILE A 39 -62.50 -10.07 -14.46
N GLY A 40 -63.10 -11.25 -14.31
CA GLY A 40 -62.79 -12.17 -13.22
C GLY A 40 -61.45 -12.90 -13.39
N SER A 41 -61.11 -13.30 -14.61
CA SER A 41 -59.94 -14.18 -14.84
C SER A 41 -58.64 -13.42 -15.03
N SER A 42 -58.63 -12.32 -15.79
CA SER A 42 -57.39 -11.63 -16.19
C SER A 42 -56.87 -10.63 -15.16
N ASN A 43 -57.72 -9.91 -14.43
CA ASN A 43 -57.26 -8.91 -13.47
C ASN A 43 -56.80 -9.52 -12.14
N ILE A 44 -57.50 -10.56 -11.64
CA ILE A 44 -57.16 -11.18 -10.35
C ILE A 44 -55.85 -11.98 -10.43
N THR A 45 -55.62 -12.69 -11.53
CA THR A 45 -54.41 -13.50 -11.73
C THR A 45 -53.18 -12.63 -11.90
N THR A 46 -53.23 -11.62 -12.78
CA THR A 46 -52.12 -10.68 -13.00
C THR A 46 -51.74 -9.90 -11.73
N ILE A 47 -52.73 -9.40 -10.97
CA ILE A 47 -52.48 -8.72 -9.69
C ILE A 47 -51.85 -9.67 -8.67
N ARG A 48 -52.29 -10.94 -8.63
CA ARG A 48 -51.73 -11.96 -7.73
C ARG A 48 -50.27 -12.29 -8.09
N GLU A 49 -49.96 -12.41 -9.38
CA GLU A 49 -48.59 -12.62 -9.86
C GLU A 49 -47.67 -11.44 -9.57
N MET A 50 -48.13 -10.21 -9.81
CA MET A 50 -47.39 -8.99 -9.45
C MET A 50 -47.14 -8.89 -7.95
N ARG A 51 -48.13 -9.24 -7.12
CA ARG A 51 -47.98 -9.28 -5.65
C ARG A 51 -46.94 -10.31 -5.22
N ILE A 52 -46.95 -11.51 -5.81
CA ILE A 52 -45.96 -12.56 -5.52
C ILE A 52 -44.56 -12.12 -5.96
N ARG A 53 -44.43 -11.46 -7.13
CA ARG A 53 -43.14 -10.93 -7.60
C ARG A 53 -42.61 -9.84 -6.67
N ALA A 54 -43.44 -8.86 -6.32
CA ALA A 54 -43.07 -7.78 -5.40
C ALA A 54 -42.72 -8.30 -3.99
N GLU A 55 -43.37 -9.37 -3.53
CA GLU A 55 -43.05 -10.03 -2.26
C GLU A 55 -41.69 -10.75 -2.33
N ARG A 56 -41.40 -11.45 -3.43
CA ARG A 56 -40.08 -12.07 -3.66
C ARG A 56 -38.96 -11.05 -3.74
N GLU A 57 -39.18 -9.95 -4.46
CA GLU A 57 -38.21 -8.84 -4.54
C GLU A 57 -37.99 -8.19 -3.18
N ARG A 58 -39.05 -7.99 -2.39
CA ARG A 58 -38.93 -7.52 -1.00
C ARG A 58 -38.12 -8.47 -0.14
N GLN A 59 -38.37 -9.78 -0.23
CA GLN A 59 -37.63 -10.78 0.53
C GLN A 59 -36.15 -10.81 0.12
N ALA A 60 -35.85 -10.75 -1.18
CA ALA A 60 -34.48 -10.67 -1.70
C ALA A 60 -33.75 -9.39 -1.25
N MET A 61 -34.45 -8.25 -1.24
CA MET A 61 -33.91 -6.98 -0.73
C MET A 61 -33.68 -7.03 0.79
N ALA A 62 -34.58 -7.69 1.53
CA ALA A 62 -34.45 -7.86 2.97
C ALA A 62 -33.25 -8.76 3.33
N THR A 63 -33.06 -9.88 2.62
CA THR A 63 -31.89 -10.75 2.84
C THR A 63 -30.60 -10.01 2.50
N GLN A 64 -30.57 -9.28 1.38
CA GLN A 64 -29.40 -8.49 1.00
C GLN A 64 -29.06 -7.40 2.03
N LYS A 65 -30.08 -6.77 2.62
CA LYS A 65 -29.91 -5.78 3.68
C LYS A 65 -29.30 -6.41 4.93
N GLU A 66 -29.82 -7.55 5.39
CA GLU A 66 -29.26 -8.24 6.55
C GLU A 66 -27.84 -8.73 6.29
N MET A 67 -27.55 -9.31 5.11
CA MET A 67 -26.19 -9.69 4.74
C MET A 67 -25.21 -8.51 4.75
N THR A 68 -25.65 -7.35 4.25
CA THR A 68 -24.82 -6.14 4.23
C THR A 68 -24.60 -5.61 5.65
N LYS A 69 -25.62 -5.68 6.51
CA LYS A 69 -25.54 -5.30 7.92
C LYS A 69 -24.55 -6.19 8.68
N THR A 70 -24.58 -7.51 8.47
CA THR A 70 -23.60 -8.43 9.06
C THR A 70 -22.18 -8.08 8.62
N LYS A 71 -21.95 -7.86 7.31
CA LYS A 71 -20.63 -7.44 6.82
C LYS A 71 -20.13 -6.13 7.45
N ILE A 72 -21.03 -5.16 7.65
CA ILE A 72 -20.68 -3.90 8.32
C ILE A 72 -20.30 -4.17 9.78
N MET A 73 -21.04 -5.02 10.49
CA MET A 73 -20.71 -5.41 11.86
C MET A 73 -19.34 -6.08 11.93
N ASP A 74 -19.05 -7.04 11.05
CA ASP A 74 -17.76 -7.74 11.00
C ASP A 74 -16.60 -6.77 10.74
N ILE A 75 -16.79 -5.78 9.86
CA ILE A 75 -15.78 -4.74 9.60
C ILE A 75 -15.56 -3.86 10.82
N VAL A 76 -16.64 -3.44 11.49
CA VAL A 76 -16.55 -2.61 12.70
C VAL A 76 -15.85 -3.35 13.84
N GLU A 77 -16.13 -4.64 14.00
CA GLU A 77 -15.46 -5.50 14.98
C GLU A 77 -13.96 -5.62 14.69
N LYS A 78 -13.59 -5.89 13.44
CA LYS A 78 -12.16 -5.91 13.03
C LYS A 78 -11.45 -4.57 13.23
N ILE A 79 -12.13 -3.45 12.97
CA ILE A 79 -11.53 -2.12 13.23
C ILE A 79 -11.24 -1.97 14.72
N LYS A 80 -12.16 -2.40 15.60
CA LYS A 80 -11.94 -2.35 17.04
C LYS A 80 -10.80 -3.27 17.48
N GLU A 81 -10.76 -4.51 16.98
CA GLU A 81 -9.67 -5.45 17.28
C GLU A 81 -8.31 -4.84 16.91
N ILE A 82 -8.18 -4.25 15.71
CA ILE A 82 -6.95 -3.60 15.26
C ILE A 82 -6.61 -2.39 16.13
N ASP A 83 -7.60 -1.57 16.50
CA ASP A 83 -7.38 -0.38 17.33
C ASP A 83 -6.95 -0.76 18.76
N ASP A 84 -7.54 -1.82 19.30
CA ASP A 84 -7.17 -2.42 20.59
C ASP A 84 -5.77 -3.04 20.51
N GLU A 85 -5.42 -3.74 19.43
CA GLU A 85 -4.06 -4.28 19.23
C GLU A 85 -3.01 -3.16 19.12
N MET A 86 -3.30 -2.09 18.38
CA MET A 86 -2.40 -0.92 18.26
C MET A 86 -2.22 -0.20 19.61
N SER A 87 -3.27 -0.14 20.42
CA SER A 87 -3.26 0.56 21.72
C SER A 87 -2.64 -0.26 22.84
N ASN A 88 -2.90 -1.57 22.88
CA ASN A 88 -2.44 -2.48 23.93
C ASN A 88 -1.00 -2.93 23.72
N ASN A 89 -0.54 -3.02 22.46
CA ASN A 89 0.83 -3.41 22.19
C ASN A 89 1.76 -2.19 22.28
N GLU A 90 2.62 -2.20 23.31
CA GLU A 90 3.59 -1.14 23.58
C GLU A 90 4.52 -0.87 22.39
N GLU A 91 4.81 -1.90 21.59
CA GLU A 91 5.65 -1.78 20.40
C GLU A 91 5.01 -0.91 19.33
N TYR A 92 3.71 -1.07 19.05
CA TYR A 92 3.00 -0.25 18.06
C TYR A 92 2.77 1.16 18.57
N ARG A 93 2.40 1.30 19.85
CA ARG A 93 2.18 2.61 20.47
C ARG A 93 3.43 3.49 20.47
N ASN A 94 4.60 2.90 20.75
CA ASN A 94 5.86 3.61 20.79
C ASN A 94 6.67 3.51 19.50
N ALA A 95 6.17 2.84 18.45
CA ALA A 95 6.92 2.58 17.22
C ALA A 95 7.55 3.85 16.63
N ASN A 96 6.79 4.94 16.55
CA ASN A 96 7.27 6.20 16.01
C ASN A 96 8.37 6.84 16.88
N ARG A 97 8.21 6.77 18.21
CA ARG A 97 9.22 7.26 19.15
C ARG A 97 10.50 6.43 19.05
N ASN A 98 10.38 5.11 19.10
CA ASN A 98 11.50 4.18 19.01
C ASN A 98 12.23 4.32 17.67
N HIS A 99 11.50 4.45 16.57
CA HIS A 99 12.08 4.71 15.26
C HIS A 99 12.89 6.01 15.25
N ARG A 100 12.32 7.09 15.81
CA ARG A 100 13.02 8.37 15.90
C ARG A 100 14.27 8.30 16.77
N GLU A 101 14.21 7.64 17.92
CA GLU A 101 15.38 7.42 18.79
C GLU A 101 16.46 6.62 18.05
N LYS A 102 16.09 5.52 17.37
CA LYS A 102 17.03 4.72 16.58
C LYS A 102 17.62 5.45 15.38
N CYS A 103 16.85 6.32 14.72
CA CYS A 103 17.38 7.19 13.67
C CYS A 103 18.43 8.15 14.23
N ILE A 104 18.19 8.73 15.40
CA ILE A 104 19.16 9.62 16.05
C ILE A 104 20.43 8.84 16.41
N ASP A 105 20.30 7.67 17.05
CA ASP A 105 21.44 6.80 17.39
C ASP A 105 22.28 6.45 16.17
N LYS A 106 21.62 6.13 15.05
CA LYS A 106 22.26 5.83 13.77
C LYS A 106 23.08 7.01 13.28
N VAL A 107 22.48 8.20 13.20
CA VAL A 107 23.17 9.41 12.72
C VAL A 107 24.35 9.76 13.61
N ILE A 108 24.20 9.65 14.93
CA ILE A 108 25.30 9.87 15.88
C ILE A 108 26.43 8.85 15.63
N SER A 109 26.09 7.58 15.41
CA SER A 109 27.08 6.53 15.15
C SER A 109 27.82 6.77 13.83
N GLU A 110 27.11 7.20 12.79
CA GLU A 110 27.72 7.56 11.49
C GLU A 110 28.70 8.73 11.64
N LEU A 111 28.29 9.79 12.33
CA LEU A 111 29.17 10.94 12.64
C LEU A 111 30.40 10.52 13.47
N ALA A 112 30.21 9.65 14.46
CA ALA A 112 31.31 9.13 15.27
C ALA A 112 32.31 8.31 14.42
N CYS A 113 31.82 7.51 13.48
CA CYS A 113 32.68 6.78 12.55
C CYS A 113 33.48 7.73 11.63
N GLU A 114 32.84 8.78 11.10
CA GLU A 114 33.52 9.79 10.31
C GLU A 114 34.61 10.53 11.09
N ASP A 115 34.32 10.88 12.34
CA ASP A 115 35.27 11.57 13.20
C ASP A 115 36.45 10.65 13.58
N LEU A 116 36.20 9.37 13.85
CA LEU A 116 37.26 8.38 14.06
C LEU A 116 38.17 8.24 12.84
N ASP A 117 37.63 8.24 11.62
CA ASP A 117 38.44 8.21 10.40
C ASP A 117 39.29 9.48 10.24
N LYS A 118 38.73 10.66 10.54
CA LYS A 118 39.49 11.92 10.56
C LYS A 118 40.62 11.86 11.59
N PHE A 119 40.36 11.39 12.81
CA PHE A 119 41.38 11.24 13.85
C PHE A 119 42.47 10.24 13.44
N TYR A 120 42.09 9.12 12.82
CA TYR A 120 43.04 8.12 12.33
C TYR A 120 43.99 8.72 11.27
N LYS A 121 43.44 9.47 10.30
CA LYS A 121 44.24 10.17 9.27
C LYS A 121 45.14 11.24 9.87
N ALA A 122 44.62 12.05 10.79
CA ALA A 122 45.40 13.10 11.46
C ALA A 122 46.57 12.51 12.27
N LEU A 123 46.31 11.44 13.04
CA LEU A 123 47.31 10.73 13.82
C LEU A 123 48.40 10.13 12.92
N ASP A 124 48.00 9.48 11.83
CA ASP A 124 48.92 8.87 10.87
C ASP A 124 49.84 9.90 10.19
N ASN A 125 49.30 11.08 9.86
CA ASN A 125 50.08 12.20 9.36
C ASN A 125 51.07 12.72 10.40
N ALA A 126 50.63 12.90 11.64
CA ALA A 126 51.49 13.34 12.74
C ALA A 126 52.63 12.34 13.00
N LEU A 127 52.34 11.03 12.95
CA LEU A 127 53.32 9.98 13.10
C LEU A 127 54.34 10.00 11.95
N THR A 128 53.89 10.19 10.71
CA THR A 128 54.76 10.32 9.54
C THR A 128 55.69 11.54 9.66
N MET A 129 55.16 12.68 10.10
CA MET A 129 55.95 13.89 10.34
C MET A 129 56.99 13.68 11.44
N LEU A 130 56.62 13.02 12.53
CA LEU A 130 57.54 12.70 13.61
C LEU A 130 58.67 11.79 13.11
N HIS A 131 58.35 10.74 12.34
CA HIS A 131 59.36 9.86 11.76
C HIS A 131 60.31 10.62 10.82
N LYS A 132 59.79 11.48 9.95
CA LYS A 132 60.60 12.33 9.08
C LYS A 132 61.55 13.22 9.89
N HIS A 133 61.04 13.88 10.93
CA HIS A 133 61.83 14.74 11.80
C HIS A 133 62.96 13.95 12.50
N LYS A 134 62.67 12.74 13.00
CA LYS A 134 63.69 11.86 13.60
C LYS A 134 64.76 11.43 12.60
N MET A 135 64.39 11.16 11.36
CA MET A 135 65.36 10.81 10.31
C MET A 135 66.25 11.98 9.91
N GLU A 136 65.70 13.20 9.87
CA GLU A 136 66.49 14.41 9.68
C GLU A 136 67.51 14.59 10.80
N ASP A 137 67.12 14.40 12.06
CA ASP A 137 68.04 14.51 13.20
C ASP A 137 69.12 13.42 13.19
N ILE A 138 68.76 12.18 12.83
CA ILE A 138 69.73 11.09 12.66
C ILE A 138 70.73 11.42 11.55
N ASN A 139 70.26 11.89 10.39
CA ASN A 139 71.14 12.24 9.27
C ASN A 139 72.08 13.40 9.59
N LYS A 140 71.63 14.39 10.39
CA LYS A 140 72.51 15.46 10.89
C LYS A 140 73.64 14.89 11.75
N LEU A 141 73.32 13.96 12.65
CA LEU A 141 74.32 13.33 13.52
C LEU A 141 75.29 12.46 12.71
N ILE A 142 74.81 11.73 11.71
CA ILE A 142 75.63 10.94 10.79
C ILE A 142 76.60 11.84 10.02
N ASP A 143 76.15 13.00 9.50
CA ASP A 143 77.05 13.94 8.81
C ASP A 143 78.16 14.46 9.72
N GLN A 144 77.81 14.78 10.98
CA GLN A 144 78.80 15.20 11.99
C GLN A 144 79.85 14.12 12.25
N PHE A 145 79.42 12.87 12.45
CA PHE A 145 80.36 11.77 12.66
C PHE A 145 81.18 11.44 11.41
N TRP A 146 80.58 11.50 10.22
CA TRP A 146 81.28 11.24 8.95
C TRP A 146 82.49 12.16 8.78
N ARG A 147 82.31 13.46 9.02
CA ARG A 147 83.39 14.46 8.94
C ARG A 147 84.55 14.21 9.91
N VAL A 148 84.28 13.56 11.05
CA VAL A 148 85.30 13.24 12.06
C VAL A 148 86.00 11.93 11.75
N SER A 149 85.29 10.94 11.22
CA SER A 149 85.80 9.57 11.04
C SER A 149 86.36 9.29 9.65
N TYR A 150 85.96 10.05 8.62
CA TYR A 150 86.37 9.82 7.23
C TYR A 150 87.28 10.93 6.70
N GLN A 151 88.47 10.56 6.23
CA GLN A 151 89.49 11.49 5.68
C GLN A 151 89.68 11.35 4.15
N GLY A 152 88.86 10.55 3.47
CA GLY A 152 88.92 10.36 2.02
C GLY A 152 88.22 11.49 1.24
N ASN A 153 88.68 11.78 0.02
CA ASN A 153 88.12 12.82 -0.87
C ASN A 153 87.07 12.30 -1.87
N ASP A 154 86.64 11.05 -1.72
CA ASP A 154 85.75 10.35 -2.64
C ASP A 154 84.27 10.48 -2.28
N ILE A 155 83.93 10.67 -0.99
CA ILE A 155 82.55 10.77 -0.48
C ILE A 155 82.43 11.92 0.52
N ASP A 156 81.50 12.84 0.27
CA ASP A 156 81.33 14.04 1.11
C ASP A 156 80.44 13.78 2.33
N SER A 157 79.37 13.00 2.18
CA SER A 157 78.44 12.67 3.27
C SER A 157 77.66 11.40 2.96
N ILE A 158 77.16 10.75 4.01
CA ILE A 158 76.24 9.61 3.91
C ILE A 158 74.93 9.95 4.60
N GLN A 159 73.80 9.52 4.02
CA GLN A 159 72.47 9.76 4.57
C GLN A 159 71.61 8.50 4.47
N ILE A 160 70.76 8.30 5.47
CA ILE A 160 69.71 7.29 5.44
C ILE A 160 68.47 7.93 4.80
N MET A 161 68.06 7.40 3.66
CA MET A 161 66.82 7.75 2.99
C MET A 161 65.74 6.73 3.33
N VAL A 162 64.52 7.23 3.54
CA VAL A 162 63.35 6.39 3.80
C VAL A 162 62.44 6.45 2.59
N ASP A 163 62.25 5.31 1.94
CA ASP A 163 61.14 5.13 1.01
C ASP A 163 59.91 4.72 1.80
N GLN A 164 58.88 5.55 1.75
CA GLN A 164 57.59 5.20 2.31
C GLN A 164 56.98 4.12 1.40
N GLY A 165 56.97 2.87 1.87
CA GLY A 165 56.31 1.79 1.15
C GLY A 165 54.83 2.11 0.95
N GLU A 166 54.29 1.79 -0.22
CA GLU A 166 52.87 1.93 -0.49
C GLU A 166 52.05 1.22 0.59
N ARG A 167 50.99 1.88 1.08
CA ARG A 167 49.99 1.22 1.91
C ARG A 167 49.33 0.13 1.07
N SER A 168 49.76 -1.12 1.26
CA SER A 168 48.97 -2.26 0.78
C SER A 168 47.60 -2.18 1.45
N ALA A 169 46.55 -2.12 0.65
CA ALA A 169 45.16 -1.90 1.08
C ALA A 169 44.64 -2.91 2.12
N SER A 170 45.41 -3.97 2.42
CA SER A 170 45.12 -5.04 3.38
C SER A 170 45.97 -4.98 4.66
N ALA A 171 46.98 -4.12 4.78
CA ALA A 171 47.94 -4.16 5.89
C ALA A 171 47.67 -3.05 6.92
N LEU A 172 47.29 -3.45 8.13
CA LEU A 172 47.09 -2.56 9.29
C LEU A 172 48.39 -1.87 9.77
N ARG A 173 49.56 -2.33 9.31
CA ARG A 173 50.88 -1.80 9.68
C ARG A 173 51.63 -1.22 8.47
N ARG A 174 52.24 -0.05 8.69
CA ARG A 174 53.11 0.63 7.72
C ARG A 174 54.49 -0.03 7.70
N THR A 175 55.00 -0.29 6.50
CA THR A 175 56.36 -0.80 6.29
C THR A 175 57.26 0.35 5.82
N TYR A 176 58.40 0.54 6.47
CA TYR A 176 59.40 1.56 6.09
C TYR A 176 60.61 0.88 5.48
N HIS A 177 61.03 1.32 4.29
CA HIS A 177 62.23 0.84 3.62
C HIS A 177 63.35 1.85 3.79
N TYR A 178 64.47 1.42 4.38
CA TYR A 178 65.63 2.25 4.62
C TYR A 178 66.72 1.92 3.63
N ARG A 179 67.33 2.95 3.02
CA ARG A 179 68.51 2.81 2.16
C ARG A 179 69.55 3.84 2.52
N VAL A 180 70.82 3.45 2.43
CA VAL A 180 71.94 4.37 2.62
C VAL A 180 72.30 4.96 1.26
N VAL A 181 72.49 6.27 1.22
CA VAL A 181 72.89 7.01 0.03
C VAL A 181 74.17 7.76 0.33
N MET A 182 75.14 7.61 -0.55
CA MET A 182 76.37 8.39 -0.54
C MET A 182 76.15 9.64 -1.39
N ILE A 183 76.52 10.79 -0.86
CA ILE A 183 76.42 12.08 -1.53
C ILE A 183 77.83 12.52 -1.89
N ARG A 184 77.99 12.90 -3.17
CA ARG A 184 79.16 13.56 -3.72
C ARG A 184 78.68 14.86 -4.37
N GLN A 185 79.17 15.99 -3.88
CA GLN A 185 78.90 17.33 -4.43
C GLN A 185 79.77 17.62 -5.66
#